data_AF-A0A1J5PVI3-F1
#
_entry.id   AF-A0A1J5PVI3-F1
#
_cell.length_a   1.000
_cell.length_b   1.000
_cell.length_c   1.000
_cell.angle_alpha   90.00
_cell.angle_beta   90.00
_cell.angle_gamma   90.00
#
_symmetry.space_group_name_H-M   'P 1'
#
loop_
_entity.id
_entity.type
_entity.pdbx_description
1 polymer ?
#
loop_
_entity_poly.entity_id
_entity_poly.type
_entity_poly.pdbx_seq_one_letter_code
_entity_poly.pdbx_strand_id
1 'polypeptide(L)' 'MEGAGVTEIWEIGAGKALSGMIRRIAKDVATRAVGAPEDVVAAVAALNQ' A
#
# COMPACT_ATOMS: atom_id res chain seq x y z
N MET A 1 7.54 -11.23 0.70
CA MET A 1 7.76 -9.76 0.76
C MET A 1 8.81 -9.42 1.77
N GLU A 2 8.62 -9.80 3.03
CA GLU A 2 9.62 -9.62 4.08
C GLU A 2 10.98 -10.28 3.72
N GLY A 3 10.97 -11.51 3.20
CA GLY A 3 12.20 -12.16 2.69
C GLY A 3 12.82 -11.52 1.43
N ALA A 4 12.16 -10.53 0.83
CA ALA A 4 12.66 -9.70 -0.26
C ALA A 4 12.85 -8.23 0.16
N GLY A 5 12.75 -7.91 1.46
CA GLY A 5 12.92 -6.56 2.00
C GLY A 5 11.73 -5.61 1.83
N VAL A 6 10.57 -6.10 1.37
CA VAL A 6 9.37 -5.28 1.16
C VAL A 6 8.55 -5.20 2.46
N THR A 7 8.36 -3.98 2.98
CA THR A 7 7.67 -3.69 4.26
C THR A 7 6.33 -2.94 4.09
N GLU A 8 6.07 -2.36 2.92
CA GLU A 8 4.84 -1.65 2.58
C GLU A 8 4.42 -1.95 1.13
N ILE A 9 3.12 -2.06 0.87
CA ILE A 9 2.54 -2.28 -0.47
C ILE A 9 1.47 -1.25 -0.75
N TRP A 10 1.51 -0.66 -1.94
CA TRP A 10 0.56 0.36 -2.37
C TRP A 10 -0.36 -0.21 -3.47
N GLU A 11 -1.66 -0.17 -3.24
CA GLU A 11 -2.70 -0.56 -4.20
C GLU A 11 -3.12 0.65 -5.02
N ILE A 12 -2.85 0.60 -6.33
CA ILE A 12 -3.17 1.68 -7.26
C ILE A 12 -4.47 1.37 -7.97
N GLY A 13 -5.45 2.27 -7.86
CA GLY A 13 -6.75 2.16 -8.53
C GLY A 13 -7.94 2.27 -7.58
N ALA A 14 -9.10 1.84 -8.06
CA ALA A 14 -10.35 1.97 -7.32
C ALA A 14 -10.52 0.87 -6.26
N GLY A 15 -10.86 1.26 -5.03
CA GLY A 15 -11.16 0.35 -3.94
C GLY A 15 -9.94 -0.12 -3.15
N LYS A 16 -10.06 -1.26 -2.47
CA LYS A 16 -9.05 -1.80 -1.53
C LYS A 16 -8.97 -3.34 -1.54
N ALA A 17 -9.30 -3.94 -2.68
CA ALA A 17 -9.44 -5.38 -2.78
C ALA A 17 -8.10 -6.09 -2.60
N LEU A 18 -7.04 -5.60 -3.24
CA LEU A 18 -5.69 -6.17 -3.12
C LEU A 18 -5.19 -6.03 -1.68
N SER A 19 -5.33 -4.85 -1.08
CA SER A 19 -4.97 -4.58 0.32
C SER A 19 -5.67 -5.52 1.28
N GLY A 20 -6.96 -5.81 1.04
CA GLY A 20 -7.72 -6.78 1.82
C GLY A 20 -7.20 -8.22 1.68
N MET A 21 -6.77 -8.63 0.49
CA MET A 21 -6.14 -9.94 0.26
C MET A 21 -4.75 -10.02 0.90
N ILE A 22 -3.93 -8.97 0.75
CA ILE A 22 -2.59 -8.87 1.33
C ILE A 22 -2.64 -9.04 2.85
N ARG A 23 -3.56 -8.38 3.55
CA ARG A 23 -3.69 -8.50 5.02
C ARG A 23 -3.98 -9.92 5.51
N ARG A 24 -4.47 -10.82 4.64
CA ARG A 24 -4.65 -12.24 4.95
C ARG A 24 -3.40 -13.08 4.70
N ILE A 25 -2.54 -12.65 3.77
CA ILE A 25 -1.34 -13.37 3.32
C ILE A 25 -0.10 -12.92 4.11
N ALA A 26 0.06 -11.62 4.33
CA ALA A 26 1.20 -10.99 4.97
C ALA A 26 0.70 -9.95 5.98
N LYS A 27 0.47 -10.40 7.22
CA LYS A 27 -0.16 -9.61 8.27
C LYS A 27 0.69 -8.42 8.72
N ASP A 28 2.02 -8.60 8.67
CA ASP A 28 2.98 -7.62 9.17
C ASP A 28 3.40 -6.58 8.11
N VAL A 29 2.90 -6.71 6.87
CA VAL A 29 3.18 -5.76 5.80
C VAL A 29 2.14 -4.63 5.80
N ALA A 30 2.62 -3.39 5.82
CA ALA A 30 1.76 -2.23 5.71
C ALA A 30 1.09 -2.16 4.33
N THR A 31 -0.15 -1.68 4.28
CA THR A 31 -0.89 -1.52 3.02
C THR A 31 -1.49 -0.13 2.92
N ARG A 32 -1.38 0.47 1.74
CA ARG A 32 -1.90 1.79 1.40
C ARG A 32 -2.71 1.71 0.11
N ALA A 33 -3.88 2.32 0.06
CA ALA A 33 -4.65 2.46 -1.16
C ALA A 33 -4.41 3.86 -1.77
N VAL A 34 -4.34 3.92 -3.10
CA VAL A 34 -4.17 5.16 -3.87
C VAL A 34 -5.24 5.18 -4.97
N GLY A 35 -6.37 5.83 -4.68
CA GLY A 35 -7.53 5.86 -5.58
C GLY A 35 -8.10 7.24 -5.86
N ALA A 36 -7.83 8.21 -4.99
CA ALA A 36 -8.23 9.62 -5.14
C ALA A 36 -7.01 10.54 -5.35
N PRO A 37 -7.18 11.75 -5.91
CA PRO A 37 -6.10 12.72 -6.07
C PRO A 37 -5.34 13.01 -4.76
N GLU A 38 -6.05 13.07 -3.64
CA GLU A 38 -5.47 13.32 -2.32
C GLU A 38 -4.56 12.17 -1.87
N ASP A 39 -4.90 10.93 -2.22
CA ASP A 39 -4.06 9.78 -1.92
C ASP A 39 -2.72 9.84 -2.67
N VAL A 40 -2.70 10.41 -3.88
CA VAL A 40 -1.46 10.59 -4.66
C VAL A 40 -0.53 11.58 -3.96
N VAL A 41 -1.07 12.70 -3.46
CA VAL A 41 -0.29 13.67 -2.70
C VAL A 41 0.28 13.02 -1.43
N ALA A 42 -0.55 12.26 -0.70
CA ALA A 42 -0.13 11.54 0.49
C ALA A 42 0.93 10.45 0.20
N ALA A 43 0.81 9.76 -0.94
CA ALA A 43 1.79 8.80 -1.45
C ALA A 43 3.13 9.48 -1.72
N VAL A 44 3.15 10.57 -2.50
CA VAL A 44 4.39 11.32 -2.79
C VAL A 44 5.05 11.86 -1.52
N ALA A 45 4.25 12.39 -0.59
CA ALA A 45 4.76 12.89 0.68
C ALA A 45 5.38 11.79 1.56
N ALA A 46 4.88 10.56 1.49
CA ALA A 46 5.44 9.43 2.25
C ALA A 46 6.69 8.81 1.59
N LEU A 47 6.80 8.85 0.26
CA LEU A 47 7.97 8.31 -0.45
C LEU A 47 9.22 9.17 -0.27
N ASN A 48 9.06 10.48 -0.12
CA ASN A 48 10.15 11.47 -0.12
C ASN A 48 10.60 11.92 1.28
N GLN A 49 10.24 11.17 2.33
CA GLN A 49 10.74 11.36 3.70
C GLN A 49 11.97 10.48 3.94
#